data_AF-A0A535AUU0-F1
#
_entry.id   AF-A0A535AUU0-F1
#
_cell.length_a   1.000
_cell.length_b   1.000
_cell.length_c   1.000
_cell.angle_alpha   90.00
_cell.angle_beta   90.00
_cell.angle_gamma   90.00
#
_symmetry.space_group_name_H-M   'P 1'
#
loop_
_entity.id
_entity.type
_entity.pdbx_description
1 polymer ?
#
loop_
_entity_poly.entity_id
_entity_poly.type
_entity_poly.pdbx_seq_one_letter_code
_entity_poly.pdbx_strand_id
1 'polypeptide(L)'
;MAPKSRRATTAKALPNGKGNGKRRSPEIRPGRLGVEIQRFGALRLQPIALASAARLESAQLLNAILADTMILYALYKKHHWLVAGPTFYQLHLLFDKHAEEQTELIDLLAERVQSLGAIAVGDPRHAAELTTIERPPN
;
A
#
# COMPACT_ATOMS: atom_id res chain seq x y z
N MET A 1 -35.23 6.11 56.79
CA MET A 1 -36.60 5.59 56.65
C MET A 1 -36.96 5.52 55.17
N ALA A 2 -37.62 4.42 54.79
CA ALA A 2 -37.77 3.81 53.46
C ALA A 2 -38.76 4.57 52.52
N PRO A 3 -39.07 4.12 51.27
CA PRO A 3 -38.62 2.89 50.60
C PRO A 3 -38.21 3.00 49.12
N LYS A 4 -37.71 1.84 48.65
CA LYS A 4 -37.11 1.48 47.36
C LYS A 4 -38.13 1.41 46.22
N SER A 5 -37.68 1.69 45.00
CA SER A 5 -38.27 1.16 43.76
C SER A 5 -37.16 0.65 42.84
N ARG A 6 -36.93 -0.68 42.88
CA ARG A 6 -36.11 -1.40 41.91
C ARG A 6 -36.98 -1.63 40.67
N ARG A 7 -36.65 -1.00 39.54
CA ARG A 7 -37.22 -1.40 38.25
C ARG A 7 -36.45 -2.61 37.73
N ALA A 8 -37.18 -3.70 37.55
CA ALA A 8 -36.72 -4.94 36.98
C ALA A 8 -36.27 -4.73 35.53
N THR A 9 -35.06 -5.18 35.23
CA THR A 9 -34.51 -5.36 33.89
C THR A 9 -35.27 -6.48 33.18
N THR A 10 -36.15 -6.13 32.24
CA THR A 10 -36.68 -7.08 31.27
C THR A 10 -35.67 -7.21 30.12
N ALA A 11 -34.88 -8.28 30.15
CA ALA A 11 -34.06 -8.69 29.01
C ALA A 11 -34.99 -9.01 27.84
N LYS A 12 -35.00 -8.17 26.81
CA LYS A 12 -35.69 -8.44 25.56
C LYS A 12 -34.86 -9.46 24.79
N ALA A 13 -35.39 -10.68 24.64
CA ALA A 13 -34.75 -11.75 23.88
C ALA A 13 -34.39 -11.26 22.47
N LEU A 14 -33.11 -11.45 22.08
CA LEU A 14 -32.65 -11.25 20.71
C LEU A 14 -33.38 -12.25 19.80
N PRO A 15 -33.95 -11.82 18.66
CA PRO A 15 -34.54 -12.76 17.72
C PRO A 15 -33.43 -13.68 17.18
N ASN A 16 -33.63 -14.98 17.34
CA ASN A 16 -32.76 -16.03 16.85
C ASN A 16 -32.93 -16.14 15.32
N GLY A 17 -32.36 -15.18 14.59
CA GLY A 17 -32.32 -15.18 13.14
C GLY A 17 -31.23 -16.11 12.65
N LYS A 18 -31.60 -17.32 12.19
CA LYS A 18 -30.77 -18.12 11.29
C LYS A 18 -30.65 -17.38 9.95
N GLY A 19 -29.85 -16.32 9.92
CA GLY A 19 -29.48 -15.60 8.71
C GLY A 19 -28.37 -16.37 8.01
N ASN A 20 -28.69 -16.94 6.86
CA ASN A 20 -27.71 -17.47 5.91
C ASN A 20 -26.89 -16.29 5.37
N GLY A 21 -25.94 -15.80 6.16
CA GLY A 21 -25.15 -14.62 5.88
C GLY A 21 -24.11 -14.91 4.83
N LYS A 22 -24.49 -14.83 3.55
CA LYS A 22 -23.53 -14.54 2.47
C LYS A 22 -22.77 -13.29 2.92
N ARG A 23 -21.50 -13.45 3.31
CA ARG A 23 -20.60 -12.33 3.60
C ARG A 23 -20.65 -11.43 2.36
N ARG A 24 -21.31 -10.27 2.47
CA ARG A 24 -21.35 -9.30 1.38
C ARG A 24 -19.92 -8.78 1.26
N SER A 25 -19.25 -9.14 0.18
CA SER A 25 -18.00 -8.47 -0.19
C SER A 25 -18.26 -6.97 -0.22
N PRO A 26 -17.32 -6.12 0.24
CA PRO A 26 -17.49 -4.69 0.18
C PRO A 26 -17.72 -4.28 -1.28
N GLU A 27 -18.94 -3.86 -1.60
CA GLU A 27 -19.27 -3.30 -2.92
C GLU A 27 -18.58 -1.95 -3.06
N ILE A 28 -17.85 -1.76 -4.17
CA ILE A 28 -17.30 -0.45 -4.53
C ILE A 28 -18.50 0.49 -4.72
N ARG A 29 -18.54 1.58 -3.94
CA ARG A 29 -19.57 2.63 -4.06
C ARG A 29 -18.98 3.80 -4.84
N PRO A 30 -19.25 3.93 -6.14
CA PRO A 30 -18.75 5.05 -6.93
C PRO A 30 -19.18 6.38 -6.29
N GLY A 31 -18.25 7.32 -6.14
CA GLY A 31 -18.50 8.66 -5.59
C GLY A 31 -18.47 8.79 -4.06
N ARG A 32 -18.29 7.69 -3.31
CA ARG A 32 -18.03 7.77 -1.85
C ARG A 32 -16.54 7.55 -1.59
N LEU A 33 -15.83 8.64 -1.31
CA LEU A 33 -14.44 8.58 -0.85
C LEU A 33 -14.38 7.93 0.55
N GLY A 34 -13.38 7.08 0.76
CA GLY A 34 -13.08 6.53 2.08
C GLY A 34 -12.55 7.62 3.01
N VAL A 35 -12.68 7.39 4.32
CA VAL A 35 -12.02 8.23 5.32
C VAL A 35 -10.56 7.80 5.41
N GLU A 36 -9.64 8.76 5.34
CA GLU A 36 -8.22 8.51 5.57
C GLU A 36 -7.99 8.12 7.04
N ILE A 37 -7.52 6.89 7.27
CA ILE A 37 -7.28 6.34 8.62
C ILE A 37 -5.83 6.52 9.10
N GLN A 38 -4.89 6.72 8.17
CA GLN A 38 -3.50 7.00 8.44
C GLN A 38 -2.96 7.88 7.32
N ARG A 39 -2.35 9.01 7.70
CA ARG A 39 -1.73 9.94 6.75
C ARG A 39 -0.40 9.41 6.23
N PHE A 40 -0.07 9.71 4.98
CA PHE A 40 1.28 9.49 4.46
C PHE A 40 2.31 10.27 5.31
N GLY A 41 3.47 9.66 5.58
CA GLY A 41 4.47 10.19 6.50
C GLY A 41 4.18 10.01 7.99
N ALA A 42 2.98 9.56 8.38
CA ALA A 42 2.66 9.21 9.76
C ALA A 42 2.98 7.74 10.07
N LEU A 43 3.31 7.46 11.34
CA LEU A 43 3.52 6.11 11.85
C LEU A 43 2.33 5.64 12.69
N ARG A 44 1.91 4.40 12.47
CA ARG A 44 1.12 3.64 13.45
C ARG A 44 2.04 2.95 14.47
N LEU A 45 1.49 2.60 15.62
CA LEU A 45 2.19 1.80 16.62
C LEU A 45 2.47 0.40 16.05
N GLN A 46 3.71 -0.07 16.17
CA GLN A 46 4.15 -1.40 15.76
C GLN A 46 5.08 -2.00 16.83
N PRO A 47 4.79 -3.19 17.38
CA PRO A 47 5.58 -3.82 18.43
C PRO A 47 6.78 -4.61 17.84
N ILE A 48 7.67 -3.91 17.13
CA ILE A 48 8.82 -4.53 16.42
C ILE A 48 10.18 -4.19 17.06
N ALA A 49 10.16 -3.75 18.32
CA ALA A 49 11.36 -3.37 19.10
C ALA A 49 12.25 -2.28 18.46
N LEU A 50 11.68 -1.43 17.59
CA LEU A 50 12.35 -0.27 17.00
C LEU A 50 11.72 1.04 17.49
N ALA A 51 12.58 1.98 17.88
CA ALA A 51 12.18 3.34 18.26
C ALA A 51 11.44 4.04 17.10
N SER A 52 10.50 4.94 17.44
CA SER A 52 9.71 5.67 16.45
C SER A 52 10.58 6.48 15.47
N ALA A 53 11.63 7.14 15.96
CA ALA A 53 12.55 7.92 15.15
C ALA A 53 13.23 7.06 14.07
N ALA A 54 13.81 5.92 14.47
CA ALA A 54 14.47 5.00 13.54
C ALA A 54 13.50 4.45 12.48
N ARG A 55 12.26 4.13 12.87
CA ARG A 55 11.22 3.67 11.92
C ARG A 55 10.82 4.76 10.95
N LEU A 56 10.69 6.00 11.42
CA LEU A 56 10.29 7.14 10.58
C LEU A 56 11.36 7.44 9.53
N GLU A 57 12.62 7.56 9.96
CA GLU A 57 13.75 7.80 9.08
C GLU A 57 13.91 6.67 8.04
N SER A 58 13.85 5.41 8.51
CA SER A 58 13.92 4.25 7.61
C SER A 58 12.78 4.27 6.58
N ALA A 59 11.55 4.55 7.00
CA ALA A 59 10.40 4.59 6.10
C ALA A 59 10.47 5.73 5.07
N GLN A 60 11.03 6.88 5.44
CA GLN A 60 11.25 8.00 4.51
C GLN A 60 12.25 7.62 3.42
N LEU A 61 13.41 7.06 3.80
CA LEU A 61 14.42 6.61 2.86
C LEU A 61 13.89 5.47 1.96
N LEU A 62 13.19 4.50 2.54
CA LEU A 62 12.60 3.40 1.78
C LEU A 62 11.54 3.88 0.79
N ASN A 63 10.72 4.89 1.13
CA ASN A 63 9.75 5.45 0.18
C ASN A 63 10.42 6.20 -0.98
N ALA A 64 11.55 6.87 -0.75
CA ALA A 64 12.34 7.47 -1.82
C ALA A 64 12.90 6.40 -2.77
N ILE A 65 13.52 5.34 -2.21
CA ILE A 65 14.03 4.21 -2.99
C ILE A 65 12.90 3.49 -3.73
N LEU A 66 11.74 3.29 -3.08
CA LEU A 66 10.56 2.67 -3.69
C LEU A 66 10.06 3.49 -4.89
N ALA A 67 9.96 4.81 -4.76
CA ALA A 67 9.57 5.69 -5.86
C ALA A 67 10.53 5.56 -7.05
N ASP A 68 11.84 5.61 -6.81
CA ASP A 68 12.86 5.43 -7.86
C ASP A 68 12.78 4.03 -8.51
N THR A 69 12.56 2.99 -7.71
CA THR A 69 12.41 1.60 -8.18
C THR A 69 11.16 1.44 -9.06
N MET A 70 10.04 2.09 -8.69
CA MET A 70 8.81 2.13 -9.50
C MET A 70 9.05 2.79 -10.87
N ILE A 71 9.81 3.89 -10.91
CA ILE A 71 10.17 4.55 -12.17
C ILE A 71 11.15 3.70 -12.99
N LEU A 72 12.14 3.07 -12.35
CA LEU A 72 13.09 2.17 -13.02
C LEU A 72 12.38 0.96 -13.66
N TYR A 73 11.42 0.36 -12.97
CA TYR A 73 10.54 -0.66 -13.54
C TYR A 73 9.83 -0.16 -14.81
N ALA A 74 9.21 1.02 -14.74
CA ALA A 74 8.52 1.61 -15.88
C ALA A 74 9.49 1.89 -17.05
N LEU A 75 10.73 2.29 -16.76
CA LEU A 75 11.78 2.46 -17.75
C LEU A 75 12.16 1.13 -18.40
N TYR A 76 12.34 0.05 -17.64
CA TYR A 76 12.60 -1.27 -18.23
C TYR A 76 11.47 -1.69 -19.17
N LYS A 77 10.21 -1.53 -18.77
CA LYS A 77 9.06 -1.84 -19.65
C LYS A 77 9.01 -0.94 -20.88
N LYS A 78 9.28 0.37 -20.75
CA LYS A 78 9.41 1.29 -21.90
C LYS A 78 10.43 0.76 -22.90
N HIS A 79 11.65 0.45 -22.45
CA HIS A 79 12.71 -0.01 -23.35
C HIS A 79 12.44 -1.42 -23.90
N HIS A 80 11.83 -2.31 -23.12
CA HIS A 80 11.35 -3.61 -23.60
C HIS A 80 10.37 -3.47 -24.77
N TRP A 81 9.45 -2.50 -24.73
CA TRP A 81 8.50 -2.26 -25.82
C TRP A 81 9.11 -1.50 -27.01
N LEU A 82 10.05 -0.60 -26.77
CA LEU A 82 10.56 0.32 -27.80
C LEU A 82 11.89 -0.11 -28.45
N VAL A 83 12.59 -1.11 -27.90
CA VAL A 83 13.87 -1.58 -28.47
C VAL A 83 13.67 -2.11 -29.89
N ALA A 84 14.65 -1.85 -30.75
CA ALA A 84 14.69 -2.30 -32.14
C ALA A 84 16.15 -2.52 -32.58
N GLY A 85 16.33 -3.13 -33.76
CA GLY A 85 17.65 -3.36 -34.36
C GLY A 85 18.17 -4.80 -34.23
N PRO A 86 19.44 -5.06 -34.61
CA PRO A 86 19.99 -6.41 -34.72
C PRO A 86 20.00 -7.21 -33.42
N THR A 87 19.98 -6.52 -32.27
CA THR A 87 19.98 -7.10 -30.93
C THR A 87 18.60 -7.10 -30.26
N PHE A 88 17.53 -6.82 -31.02
CA PHE A 88 16.16 -6.69 -30.52
C PHE A 88 15.78 -7.80 -29.54
N TYR A 89 15.86 -9.06 -29.97
CA TYR A 89 15.34 -10.18 -29.18
C TYR A 89 16.08 -10.34 -27.84
N GLN A 90 17.41 -10.24 -27.86
CA GLN A 90 18.24 -10.37 -26.67
C GLN A 90 17.93 -9.25 -25.67
N LEU A 91 17.86 -7.99 -26.13
CA LEU A 91 17.58 -6.85 -25.27
C LEU A 91 16.14 -6.83 -24.78
N HIS A 92 15.18 -7.21 -25.64
CA HIS A 92 13.77 -7.33 -25.28
C HIS A 92 13.57 -8.29 -24.10
N LEU A 93 14.17 -9.48 -24.15
CA LEU A 93 14.12 -10.43 -23.04
C LEU A 93 14.87 -9.95 -21.80
N LEU A 94 16.05 -9.33 -21.99
CA LEU A 94 16.84 -8.81 -20.87
C LEU A 94 16.10 -7.72 -20.09
N PHE A 95 15.45 -6.79 -20.79
CA PHE A 95 14.66 -5.75 -20.15
C PHE A 95 13.45 -6.31 -19.42
N ASP A 96 12.81 -7.38 -19.93
CA ASP A 96 11.68 -7.99 -19.25
C ASP A 96 12.11 -8.73 -17.98
N LYS A 97 13.19 -9.51 -18.05
CA LYS A 97 13.79 -10.17 -16.89
C LYS A 97 14.10 -9.16 -15.78
N HIS A 98 14.72 -8.03 -16.12
CA HIS A 98 15.02 -7.01 -15.11
C HIS A 98 13.73 -6.33 -14.60
N ALA A 99 12.70 -6.15 -15.42
CA ALA A 99 11.42 -5.62 -14.96
C ALA A 99 10.72 -6.55 -13.95
N GLU A 100 10.81 -7.88 -14.14
CA GLU A 100 10.33 -8.87 -13.18
C GLU A 100 11.05 -8.73 -11.83
N GLU A 101 12.39 -8.68 -11.86
CA GLU A 101 13.21 -8.46 -10.65
C GLU A 101 12.89 -7.13 -9.95
N GLN A 102 12.65 -6.04 -10.72
CA GLN A 102 12.22 -4.77 -10.12
C GLN A 102 10.85 -4.88 -9.45
N THR A 103 9.93 -5.69 -9.99
CA THR A 103 8.59 -5.87 -9.39
C THR A 103 8.69 -6.54 -8.03
N GLU A 104 9.56 -7.55 -7.88
CA GLU A 104 9.83 -8.18 -6.59
C GLU A 104 10.44 -7.19 -5.59
N LEU A 105 11.37 -6.32 -6.03
CA LEU A 105 11.95 -5.28 -5.19
C LEU A 105 10.92 -4.24 -4.75
N ILE A 106 10.02 -3.82 -5.64
CA ILE A 106 8.93 -2.88 -5.33
C ILE A 106 8.07 -3.44 -4.20
N ASP A 107 7.65 -4.71 -4.31
CA ASP A 107 6.85 -5.37 -3.28
C ASP A 107 7.60 -5.46 -1.95
N LEU A 108 8.85 -5.95 -1.97
CA LEU A 108 9.69 -6.07 -0.77
C LEU A 108 9.88 -4.72 -0.04
N LEU A 109 10.15 -3.66 -0.79
CA LEU A 109 10.32 -2.30 -0.25
C LEU A 109 9.02 -1.78 0.35
N ALA A 110 7.90 -1.92 -0.38
CA ALA A 110 6.59 -1.49 0.10
C ALA A 110 6.18 -2.24 1.36
N GLU A 111 6.29 -3.57 1.39
CA GLU A 111 6.01 -4.38 2.56
C GLU A 111 6.92 -4.03 3.75
N ARG A 112 8.17 -3.67 3.49
CA ARG A 112 9.08 -3.20 4.53
C ARG A 112 8.61 -1.89 5.15
N VAL A 113 8.18 -0.92 4.34
CA VAL A 113 7.58 0.34 4.83
C VAL A 113 6.34 0.06 5.69
N GLN A 114 5.45 -0.83 5.23
CA GLN A 114 4.24 -1.21 5.98
C GLN A 114 4.57 -1.90 7.31
N SER A 115 5.61 -2.75 7.32
CA SER A 115 6.12 -3.45 8.50
C SER A 115 6.68 -2.50 9.55
N LEU A 116 7.26 -1.36 9.13
CA LEU A 116 7.71 -0.29 10.03
C LEU A 116 6.54 0.54 10.61
N GLY A 117 5.32 0.31 10.11
CA GLY A 117 4.11 1.04 10.51
C GLY A 117 3.91 2.35 9.76
N ALA A 118 4.65 2.60 8.69
CA ALA A 118 4.42 3.72 7.79
C ALA A 118 3.48 3.33 6.64
N ILE A 119 3.22 4.26 5.74
CA ILE A 119 2.48 4.04 4.49
C ILE A 119 3.45 4.07 3.32
N ALA A 120 3.48 3.01 2.52
CA ALA A 120 4.23 2.94 1.27
C ALA A 120 3.61 3.86 0.20
N VAL A 121 4.44 4.50 -0.63
CA VAL A 121 3.96 5.16 -1.85
C VAL A 121 3.33 4.11 -2.78
N GLY A 122 2.16 4.43 -3.35
CA GLY A 122 1.38 3.48 -4.15
C GLY A 122 0.88 4.04 -5.47
N ASP A 123 0.35 5.26 -5.47
CA ASP A 123 -0.08 5.91 -6.73
C ASP A 123 1.14 6.41 -7.51
N PRO A 124 1.24 6.14 -8.82
CA PRO A 124 2.39 6.56 -9.63
C PRO A 124 2.52 8.09 -9.74
N ARG A 125 1.44 8.87 -9.55
CA ARG A 125 1.52 10.34 -9.50
C ARG A 125 2.24 10.80 -8.26
N HIS A 126 2.01 10.15 -7.12
CA HIS A 126 2.75 10.43 -5.89
C HIS A 126 4.20 9.93 -5.98
N ALA A 127 4.44 8.78 -6.62
CA ALA A 127 5.82 8.34 -6.89
C ALA A 127 6.58 9.36 -7.75
N ALA A 128 5.92 9.99 -8.73
CA ALA A 128 6.51 11.05 -9.56
C ALA A 128 6.86 12.33 -8.79
N GLU A 129 6.24 12.58 -7.63
CA GLU A 129 6.59 13.71 -6.75
C GLU A 129 7.82 13.40 -5.87
N LEU A 130 8.11 12.13 -5.62
CA LEU A 130 9.17 11.67 -4.71
C LEU A 130 10.45 11.24 -5.44
N THR A 131 10.31 10.73 -6.66
CA THR A 131 11.43 10.17 -7.43
C THR A 131 12.48 11.23 -7.76
N THR A 132 13.73 10.80 -7.80
CA THR A 132 14.87 11.61 -8.28
C THR A 132 15.26 11.28 -9.73
N ILE A 133 14.67 10.24 -10.32
CA ILE A 133 14.92 9.84 -11.70
C ILE A 133 14.19 10.78 -12.65
N GLU A 134 14.95 11.47 -13.50
CA GLU A 134 14.39 12.37 -14.50
C GLU A 134 13.48 11.64 -15.48
N ARG A 135 12.39 12.32 -15.86
CA ARG A 135 11.46 11.79 -16.85
C ARG A 135 12.17 11.63 -18.20
N PRO A 136 12.16 10.44 -18.83
CA PRO A 136 12.73 10.25 -20.15
C PRO A 136 11.91 11.00 -21.20
N PRO A 137 12.50 11.32 -22.37
CA PRO A 137 11.73 11.83 -23.50
C PRO A 137 10.63 10.85 -23.90
N ASN A 138 9.53 11.41 -24.45
CA ASN A 138 8.41 10.63 -24.95
C ASN A 138 8.86 9.76 -26.13
#